data_AF-A0A183HAC7-F1
#
_entry.id   AF-A0A183HAC7-F1
#
_cell.length_a   1.000
_cell.length_b   1.000
_cell.length_c   1.000
_cell.angle_alpha   90.00
_cell.angle_beta   90.00
_cell.angle_gamma   90.00
#
_symmetry.space_group_name_H-M   'P 1'
#
loop_
_entity.id
_entity.type
_entity.pdbx_description
1 polymer ?
#
loop_
_entity_poly.entity_id
_entity_poly.type
_entity_poly.pdbx_seq_one_letter_code
_entity_poly.pdbx_strand_id
1 'polypeptide(L)'
;LNLFQFRIIIARKERQTNNPHRRNKRKVITGGIYRWPKNSNIPYEFAASDTLHFWQRETCIRWQEDGPGFDRIVFFRGSGCYSNVGKTGGRQEISIGYGCENRGIVTHEIGHSLGFWHEQSRPDRDQYIKLQSKYIASGTEGNFVKRSYLEIENMGIPFDLGSVMHYGPNAFSVDSNHTTIETVDKRYSRTIGQRYGPSFIDVKQMNRLYCNQNCAASLLACQNGGYPDPNNCQYCKCPIGLGGRICTDVQPSICGAELFATNVWQQLAYKGSRKCYWRIRANNTRIRIEIESVNFRCDITCQAYVEIKHNSAFEQTGFRIWLLFFLQICT
;
A
#
# COMPACT_ATOMS: atom_id res chain seq x y z
N LEU A 1 -23.04 14.47 -3.21
CA LEU A 1 -23.05 13.21 -3.99
C LEU A 1 -21.73 13.13 -4.71
N ASN A 2 -21.00 12.02 -4.58
CA ASN A 2 -19.70 11.87 -5.23
C ASN A 2 -19.90 11.73 -6.74
N LEU A 3 -19.17 12.51 -7.53
CA LEU A 3 -19.22 12.49 -8.99
C LEU A 3 -17.81 12.31 -9.55
N PHE A 4 -17.68 11.45 -10.54
CA PHE A 4 -16.47 11.31 -11.34
C PHE A 4 -16.82 11.25 -12.82
N GLN A 5 -16.10 12.03 -13.63
CA GLN A 5 -16.29 12.09 -15.07
C GLN A 5 -14.92 12.23 -15.75
N PHE A 6 -14.68 11.39 -16.77
CA PHE A 6 -13.48 11.45 -17.59
C PHE A 6 -13.77 11.00 -19.02
N ARG A 7 -12.86 11.33 -19.93
CA ARG A 7 -12.85 10.80 -21.29
C ARG A 7 -11.58 10.02 -21.56
N ILE A 8 -11.67 8.99 -22.40
CA ILE A 8 -10.55 8.15 -22.83
C ILE A 8 -10.43 8.11 -24.35
N ILE A 9 -9.20 8.04 -24.84
CA ILE A 9 -8.89 7.85 -26.26
C ILE A 9 -7.53 7.17 -26.40
N ILE A 10 -7.28 6.52 -27.54
CA ILE A 10 -5.94 6.10 -27.93
C ILE A 10 -5.06 7.34 -28.17
N ALA A 11 -3.91 7.40 -27.48
CA ALA A 11 -2.94 8.48 -27.62
C ALA A 11 -2.07 8.32 -28.89
N ARG A 12 -1.73 9.44 -29.53
CA ARG A 12 -0.76 9.46 -30.64
C ARG A 12 0.62 9.01 -30.15
N LYS A 13 1.35 8.31 -31.02
CA LYS A 13 2.60 7.59 -30.70
C LYS A 13 3.74 8.57 -30.39
N GLU A 14 3.98 8.86 -29.12
CA GLU A 14 5.21 9.55 -28.69
C GLU A 14 6.35 8.53 -28.46
N ARG A 15 7.51 8.81 -29.07
CA ARG A 15 8.73 8.01 -28.91
C ARG A 15 9.28 8.21 -27.49
N GLN A 16 9.46 7.13 -26.74
CA GLN A 16 10.28 7.11 -25.53
C GLN A 16 11.38 6.07 -25.69
N THR A 17 12.60 6.49 -25.34
CA THR A 17 13.81 5.70 -25.29
C THR A 17 13.84 4.88 -24.00
N ASN A 18 14.03 3.57 -24.12
CA ASN A 18 14.19 2.65 -22.99
C ASN A 18 15.62 2.74 -22.45
N ASN A 19 15.77 2.86 -21.14
CA ASN A 19 17.06 2.76 -20.46
C ASN A 19 17.03 1.56 -19.49
N PRO A 20 17.82 0.49 -19.70
CA PRO A 20 17.72 -0.73 -18.92
C PRO A 20 18.83 -0.79 -17.85
N HIS A 21 18.57 -0.27 -16.65
CA HIS A 21 19.38 -0.63 -15.47
C HIS A 21 18.47 -0.91 -14.27
N ARG A 22 18.22 -2.21 -14.01
CA ARG A 22 17.54 -2.71 -12.82
C ARG A 22 18.58 -3.02 -11.74
N ARG A 23 18.60 -2.22 -10.67
CA ARG A 23 19.24 -2.56 -9.37
C ARG A 23 18.17 -2.99 -8.36
N ASN A 24 18.55 -3.90 -7.46
CA ASN A 24 17.70 -4.54 -6.45
C ASN A 24 17.50 -3.68 -5.19
N LYS A 25 16.29 -3.70 -4.59
CA LYS A 25 15.65 -2.64 -3.74
C LYS A 25 14.78 -3.21 -2.60
N ARG A 26 14.81 -2.79 -1.30
CA ARG A 26 14.45 -3.62 -0.09
C ARG A 26 13.59 -2.98 1.06
N LYS A 27 12.73 -3.71 1.86
CA LYS A 27 11.90 -3.21 3.04
C LYS A 27 11.72 -4.07 4.36
N VAL A 28 11.93 -5.39 4.40
CA VAL A 28 11.62 -6.27 5.57
C VAL A 28 12.81 -6.58 6.48
N ILE A 29 12.63 -6.72 7.80
CA ILE A 29 13.72 -7.09 8.72
C ILE A 29 14.43 -8.42 8.35
N THR A 30 15.77 -8.40 8.36
CA THR A 30 16.61 -9.59 8.14
C THR A 30 16.83 -10.38 9.44
N GLY A 31 16.83 -11.71 9.35
CA GLY A 31 17.15 -12.61 10.47
C GLY A 31 15.94 -13.38 10.99
N GLY A 32 16.08 -14.71 11.09
CA GLY A 32 14.98 -15.60 11.49
C GLY A 32 14.52 -15.43 12.94
N ILE A 33 15.41 -15.00 13.83
CA ILE A 33 15.11 -14.82 15.27
C ILE A 33 14.08 -13.72 15.55
N TYR A 34 14.01 -12.72 14.68
CA TYR A 34 13.08 -11.59 14.78
C TYR A 34 11.72 -11.89 14.15
N ARG A 35 11.50 -13.12 13.66
CA ARG A 35 10.24 -13.53 13.03
C ARG A 35 9.45 -14.35 14.03
N TRP A 36 8.14 -14.14 14.04
CA TRP A 36 7.23 -15.03 14.77
C TRP A 36 7.25 -16.43 14.16
N PRO A 37 7.07 -17.50 14.95
CA PRO A 37 7.09 -18.85 14.41
C PRO A 37 5.97 -19.05 13.38
N LYS A 38 6.31 -19.60 12.22
CA LYS A 38 5.38 -19.72 11.07
C LYS A 38 4.26 -20.73 11.29
N ASN A 39 4.47 -21.70 12.18
CA ASN A 39 3.59 -22.85 12.41
C ASN A 39 2.84 -22.77 13.75
N SER A 40 2.83 -21.59 14.40
CA SER A 40 2.09 -21.39 15.65
C SER A 40 1.26 -20.12 15.57
N ASN A 41 0.16 -20.10 16.32
CA ASN A 41 -0.58 -18.87 16.55
C ASN A 41 0.30 -17.90 17.36
N ILE A 42 0.24 -16.62 17.03
CA ILE A 42 0.89 -15.57 17.81
C ILE A 42 -0.01 -15.27 19.03
N PRO A 43 0.47 -15.51 20.26
CA PRO A 43 -0.32 -15.20 21.46
C PRO A 43 -0.49 -13.67 21.60
N TYR A 44 -1.70 -13.23 21.97
CA TYR A 44 -1.95 -11.83 22.27
C TYR A 44 -2.88 -11.63 23.47
N GLU A 45 -2.80 -10.43 24.08
CA GLU A 45 -3.71 -9.99 25.16
C GLU A 45 -4.37 -8.66 24.76
N PHE A 46 -5.71 -8.62 24.80
CA PHE A 46 -6.60 -7.50 24.42
C PHE A 46 -6.32 -6.94 23.02
N ALA A 47 -7.27 -6.94 22.09
CA ALA A 47 -6.99 -6.44 20.74
C ALA A 47 -8.14 -5.70 20.07
N ALA A 48 -7.78 -4.90 19.08
CA ALA A 48 -8.70 -4.45 18.04
C ALA A 48 -8.98 -5.61 17.08
N SER A 49 -9.86 -6.52 17.48
CA SER A 49 -10.17 -7.81 16.82
C SER A 49 -10.25 -7.72 15.28
N ASP A 50 -10.94 -6.71 14.74
CA ASP A 50 -11.08 -6.49 13.28
C ASP A 50 -9.75 -6.35 12.51
N THR A 51 -8.71 -5.81 13.15
CA THR A 51 -7.39 -5.59 12.52
C THR A 51 -6.55 -6.86 12.51
N LEU A 52 -6.65 -7.68 13.55
CA LEU A 52 -6.10 -9.04 13.55
C LEU A 52 -6.80 -9.89 12.48
N HIS A 53 -8.14 -9.84 12.41
CA HIS A 53 -8.91 -10.52 11.36
C HIS A 53 -8.52 -10.10 9.95
N PHE A 54 -8.13 -8.84 9.72
CA PHE A 54 -7.55 -8.44 8.44
C PHE A 54 -6.32 -9.27 8.09
N TRP A 55 -5.31 -9.32 8.98
CA TRP A 55 -4.09 -10.09 8.72
C TRP A 55 -4.37 -11.59 8.56
N GLN A 56 -5.32 -12.17 9.33
CA GLN A 56 -5.70 -13.59 9.17
C GLN A 56 -6.36 -13.88 7.83
N ARG A 57 -7.22 -12.98 7.32
CA ARG A 57 -7.88 -13.15 6.02
C ARG A 57 -6.89 -12.95 4.87
N GLU A 58 -5.95 -12.04 5.04
CA GLU A 58 -5.00 -11.67 3.98
C GLU A 58 -3.69 -12.47 4.01
N THR A 59 -3.43 -13.24 5.05
CA THR A 59 -2.19 -14.01 5.19
C THR A 59 -2.42 -15.35 5.89
N CYS A 60 -1.39 -16.18 5.97
CA CYS A 60 -1.37 -17.39 6.80
C CYS A 60 -1.17 -17.13 8.30
N ILE A 61 -0.89 -15.89 8.72
CA ILE A 61 -0.63 -15.57 10.13
C ILE A 61 -1.92 -15.77 10.93
N ARG A 62 -1.78 -16.36 12.12
CA ARG A 62 -2.89 -16.65 13.03
C ARG A 62 -2.60 -16.10 14.41
N TRP A 63 -3.65 -15.72 15.12
CA TRP A 63 -3.58 -15.12 16.44
C TRP A 63 -4.35 -15.98 17.43
N GLN A 64 -3.91 -15.99 18.68
CA GLN A 64 -4.62 -16.67 19.77
C GLN A 64 -4.66 -15.77 21.00
N GLU A 65 -5.87 -15.38 21.39
CA GLU A 65 -6.08 -14.61 22.61
C GLU A 65 -5.71 -15.45 23.82
N ASP A 66 -4.95 -14.86 24.74
CA ASP A 66 -4.44 -15.49 25.96
C ASP A 66 -3.78 -16.85 25.69
N GLY A 67 -3.16 -16.98 24.52
CA GLY A 67 -2.52 -18.21 24.09
C GLY A 67 -1.34 -18.63 24.99
N PRO A 68 -1.00 -19.92 24.99
CA PRO A 68 0.16 -20.40 25.72
C PRO A 68 1.46 -19.88 25.09
N GLY A 69 2.48 -19.61 25.92
CA GLY A 69 3.79 -19.17 25.45
C GLY A 69 4.32 -17.92 26.17
N PHE A 70 5.64 -17.85 26.33
CA PHE A 70 6.33 -16.71 26.96
C PHE A 70 6.36 -15.48 26.05
N ASP A 71 6.66 -15.67 24.77
CA ASP A 71 6.65 -14.61 23.76
C ASP A 71 5.20 -14.28 23.37
N ARG A 72 4.77 -13.02 23.57
CA ARG A 72 3.39 -12.58 23.26
C ARG A 72 3.31 -11.10 22.94
N ILE A 73 2.28 -10.72 22.19
CA ILE A 73 1.94 -9.33 21.91
C ILE A 73 0.90 -8.82 22.90
N VAL A 74 1.08 -7.62 23.41
CA VAL A 74 0.16 -7.02 24.37
C VAL A 74 -0.23 -5.66 23.87
N PHE A 75 -1.52 -5.48 23.57
CA PHE A 75 -1.99 -4.14 23.24
C PHE A 75 -2.36 -3.41 24.53
N PHE A 76 -1.98 -2.15 24.59
CA PHE A 76 -2.31 -1.30 25.72
C PHE A 76 -2.52 0.14 25.24
N ARG A 77 -3.16 0.94 26.09
CA ARG A 77 -3.44 2.34 25.81
C ARG A 77 -2.33 3.22 26.38
N GLY A 78 -1.26 3.40 25.60
CA GLY A 78 -0.14 4.28 25.92
C GLY A 78 -0.28 5.71 25.37
N SER A 79 0.82 6.47 25.44
CA SER A 79 0.93 7.80 24.83
C SER A 79 1.40 7.67 23.37
N GLY A 80 0.47 7.85 22.42
CA GLY A 80 0.72 7.71 20.99
C GLY A 80 0.60 6.27 20.47
N CYS A 81 1.01 6.08 19.21
CA CYS A 81 0.96 4.79 18.50
C CYS A 81 2.39 4.31 18.22
N TYR A 82 2.76 3.12 18.69
CA TYR A 82 4.08 2.54 18.40
C TYR A 82 4.12 1.03 18.66
N SER A 83 5.08 0.37 18.02
CA SER A 83 5.44 -1.03 18.22
C SER A 83 6.94 -1.23 17.97
N ASN A 84 7.51 -2.26 18.60
CA ASN A 84 8.81 -2.80 18.19
C ASN A 84 8.73 -3.41 16.79
N VAL A 85 9.89 -3.51 16.11
CA VAL A 85 9.98 -4.16 14.80
C VAL A 85 10.39 -5.61 14.93
N GLY A 86 9.48 -6.51 14.55
CA GLY A 86 9.65 -7.96 14.67
C GLY A 86 9.41 -8.49 16.09
N LYS A 87 9.73 -9.76 16.29
CA LYS A 87 9.68 -10.44 17.58
C LYS A 87 10.91 -10.06 18.41
N THR A 88 10.70 -9.43 19.56
CA THR A 88 11.78 -9.11 20.51
C THR A 88 11.98 -10.18 21.59
N GLY A 89 10.99 -11.04 21.80
CA GLY A 89 10.96 -12.01 22.89
C GLY A 89 10.24 -11.48 24.13
N GLY A 90 9.66 -12.38 24.92
CA GLY A 90 8.85 -12.06 26.10
C GLY A 90 7.55 -11.32 25.79
N ARG A 91 7.05 -10.59 26.80
CA ARG A 91 5.89 -9.70 26.66
C ARG A 91 6.33 -8.46 25.87
N GLN A 92 5.90 -8.34 24.62
CA GLN A 92 6.15 -7.15 23.79
C GLN A 92 4.88 -6.32 23.62
N GLU A 93 4.99 -5.02 23.81
CA GLU A 93 3.83 -4.14 23.84
C GLU A 93 3.62 -3.41 22.51
N ILE A 94 2.35 -3.20 22.16
CA ILE A 94 1.90 -2.33 21.08
C ILE A 94 1.02 -1.25 21.71
N SER A 95 1.47 0.01 21.63
CA SER A 95 0.69 1.14 22.13
C SER A 95 -0.35 1.57 21.10
N ILE A 96 -1.62 1.52 21.48
CA ILE A 96 -2.74 2.12 20.75
C ILE A 96 -3.36 3.19 21.66
N GLY A 97 -2.75 4.37 21.64
CA GLY A 97 -3.23 5.55 22.39
C GLY A 97 -4.52 6.14 21.83
N TYR A 98 -5.02 7.19 22.48
CA TYR A 98 -6.16 7.96 21.99
C TYR A 98 -5.85 8.57 20.62
N GLY A 99 -6.74 8.36 19.64
CA GLY A 99 -6.57 8.80 18.25
C GLY A 99 -5.88 7.77 17.35
N CYS A 100 -5.38 6.66 17.92
CA CYS A 100 -4.73 5.57 17.17
C CYS A 100 -5.70 4.46 16.74
N GLU A 101 -6.99 4.54 17.12
CA GLU A 101 -7.98 3.47 16.91
C GLU A 101 -8.36 3.27 15.43
N ASN A 102 -7.89 4.14 14.54
CA ASN A 102 -8.07 3.98 13.11
C ASN A 102 -7.46 2.63 12.63
N ARG A 103 -8.24 1.85 11.88
CA ARG A 103 -7.84 0.54 11.36
C ARG A 103 -6.47 0.54 10.67
N GLY A 104 -6.17 1.54 9.84
CA GLY A 104 -4.89 1.63 9.15
C GLY A 104 -3.71 1.84 10.08
N ILE A 105 -3.90 2.64 11.14
CA ILE A 105 -2.90 2.85 12.20
C ILE A 105 -2.66 1.55 12.96
N VAL A 106 -3.71 0.87 13.42
CA VAL A 106 -3.52 -0.39 14.17
C VAL A 106 -2.86 -1.46 13.30
N THR A 107 -3.24 -1.59 12.02
CA THR A 107 -2.57 -2.53 11.11
C THR A 107 -1.11 -2.14 10.80
N HIS A 108 -0.76 -0.86 10.90
CA HIS A 108 0.61 -0.37 10.75
C HIS A 108 1.47 -0.81 11.93
N GLU A 109 0.98 -0.64 13.16
CA GLU A 109 1.70 -1.09 14.36
C GLU A 109 1.85 -2.62 14.40
N ILE A 110 0.81 -3.36 14.00
CA ILE A 110 0.92 -4.82 13.82
C ILE A 110 1.94 -5.15 12.70
N GLY A 111 2.00 -4.35 11.64
CA GLY A 111 3.01 -4.48 10.59
C GLY A 111 4.44 -4.36 11.15
N HIS A 112 4.67 -3.40 12.04
CA HIS A 112 5.94 -3.28 12.77
C HIS A 112 6.22 -4.54 13.59
N SER A 113 5.30 -4.99 14.44
CA SER A 113 5.49 -6.18 15.28
C SER A 113 5.76 -7.46 14.48
N LEU A 114 5.32 -7.50 13.22
CA LEU A 114 5.58 -8.59 12.28
C LEU A 114 6.89 -8.45 11.49
N GLY A 115 7.61 -7.33 11.65
CA GLY A 115 8.96 -7.13 11.10
C GLY A 115 9.06 -6.14 9.94
N PHE A 116 8.05 -5.29 9.73
CA PHE A 116 8.14 -4.25 8.71
C PHE A 116 8.80 -2.99 9.27
N TRP A 117 9.81 -2.50 8.55
CA TRP A 117 10.25 -1.13 8.68
C TRP A 117 9.35 -0.20 7.87
N HIS A 118 9.49 1.10 8.13
CA HIS A 118 8.86 2.12 7.32
C HIS A 118 9.34 2.08 5.86
N GLU A 119 8.43 2.34 4.91
CA GLU A 119 8.74 2.33 3.47
C GLU A 119 9.71 3.47 3.10
N GLN A 120 9.63 4.65 3.74
CA GLN A 120 10.59 5.73 3.47
C GLN A 120 11.99 5.46 4.05
N SER A 121 12.17 4.44 4.90
CA SER A 121 13.48 4.05 5.43
C SER A 121 14.22 3.08 4.53
N ARG A 122 13.64 2.67 3.38
CA ARG A 122 14.28 1.76 2.45
C ARG A 122 15.59 2.35 1.88
N PRO A 123 16.62 1.52 1.62
CA PRO A 123 17.88 2.00 1.04
C PRO A 123 17.72 2.73 -0.31
N ASP A 124 16.70 2.35 -1.09
CA ASP A 124 16.43 2.87 -2.43
C ASP A 124 15.42 4.03 -2.48
N ARG A 125 14.97 4.53 -1.31
CA ARG A 125 13.89 5.54 -1.21
C ARG A 125 14.15 6.82 -2.01
N ASP A 126 15.40 7.25 -2.15
CA ASP A 126 15.77 8.50 -2.83
C ASP A 126 15.49 8.47 -4.35
N GLN A 127 15.15 7.31 -4.92
CA GLN A 127 14.67 7.21 -6.31
C GLN A 127 13.18 7.55 -6.47
N TYR A 128 12.43 7.57 -5.37
CA TYR A 128 10.97 7.70 -5.36
C TYR A 128 10.51 8.94 -4.59
N ILE A 129 11.28 9.35 -3.58
CA ILE A 129 11.00 10.52 -2.74
C ILE A 129 12.25 11.39 -2.57
N LYS A 130 12.03 12.66 -2.24
CA LYS A 130 13.04 13.64 -1.85
C LYS A 130 12.69 14.13 -0.44
N LEU A 131 13.68 14.17 0.45
CA LEU A 131 13.52 14.72 1.78
C LEU A 131 13.92 16.20 1.81
N GLN A 132 13.05 17.04 2.34
CA GLN A 132 13.31 18.45 2.57
C GLN A 132 13.82 18.63 4.01
N SER A 133 15.10 18.32 4.23
CA SER A 133 15.71 18.29 5.56
C SER A 133 15.55 19.60 6.35
N LYS A 134 15.56 20.74 5.67
CA LYS A 134 15.34 22.07 6.26
C LYS A 134 13.98 22.27 6.94
N TYR A 135 13.00 21.42 6.63
CA TYR A 135 11.66 21.49 7.23
C TYR A 135 11.43 20.38 8.27
N ILE A 136 12.43 19.53 8.53
CA ILE A 136 12.33 18.49 9.57
C ILE A 136 12.52 19.15 10.93
N ALA A 137 11.63 18.87 11.87
CA ALA A 137 11.71 19.37 13.24
C ALA A 137 13.00 18.88 13.91
N SER A 138 13.72 19.81 14.55
CA SER A 138 14.99 19.50 15.19
C SER A 138 14.86 18.38 16.23
N GLY A 139 15.76 17.40 16.19
CA GLY A 139 15.75 16.23 17.07
C GLY A 139 14.93 15.05 16.53
N THR A 140 14.29 15.18 15.37
CA THR A 140 13.48 14.12 14.74
C THR A 140 14.09 13.54 13.47
N GLU A 141 15.29 14.00 13.08
CA GLU A 141 15.99 13.62 11.84
C GLU A 141 16.26 12.11 11.77
N GLY A 142 16.45 11.48 12.95
CA GLY A 142 16.63 10.03 13.09
C GLY A 142 15.49 9.20 12.47
N ASN A 143 14.27 9.74 12.42
CA ASN A 143 13.10 9.07 11.83
C ASN A 143 13.21 8.88 10.31
N PHE A 144 14.13 9.59 9.66
CA PHE A 144 14.35 9.55 8.22
C PHE A 144 15.63 8.82 7.83
N VAL A 145 16.33 8.20 8.79
CA VAL A 145 17.52 7.39 8.51
C VAL A 145 17.15 6.21 7.61
N LYS A 146 17.95 6.01 6.55
CA LYS A 146 17.84 4.80 5.72
C LYS A 146 18.39 3.62 6.50
N ARG A 147 17.67 2.51 6.45
CA ARG A 147 18.23 1.22 6.87
C ARG A 147 19.24 0.75 5.84
N SER A 148 20.20 -0.05 6.31
CA SER A 148 21.18 -0.68 5.44
C SER A 148 20.55 -1.82 4.64
N TYR A 149 21.27 -2.20 3.59
CA TYR A 149 20.95 -3.39 2.80
C TYR A 149 21.05 -4.69 3.62
N LEU A 150 21.79 -4.71 4.73
CA LEU A 150 21.93 -5.88 5.61
C LEU A 150 20.72 -6.03 6.54
N GLU A 151 20.17 -4.92 7.02
CA GLU A 151 19.00 -4.88 7.91
C GLU A 151 17.69 -5.17 7.20
N ILE A 152 17.69 -5.06 5.87
CA ILE A 152 16.47 -5.10 5.07
C ILE A 152 16.54 -6.08 3.89
N GLU A 153 15.56 -6.98 3.79
CA GLU A 153 15.28 -7.87 2.66
C GLU A 153 14.13 -7.34 1.78
N ASN A 154 14.21 -7.56 0.46
CA ASN A 154 13.19 -7.07 -0.48
C ASN A 154 12.18 -8.07 -0.97
N MET A 155 12.58 -9.33 -0.93
CA MET A 155 11.86 -10.44 -1.53
C MET A 155 11.44 -10.15 -2.99
N GLY A 156 12.17 -9.31 -3.74
CA GLY A 156 11.84 -8.90 -5.12
C GLY A 156 10.57 -8.05 -5.28
N ILE A 157 10.28 -7.14 -4.35
CA ILE A 157 9.06 -6.30 -4.36
C ILE A 157 9.39 -4.82 -4.62
N PRO A 158 8.63 -4.12 -5.50
CA PRO A 158 8.87 -2.71 -5.81
C PRO A 158 8.61 -1.77 -4.61
N PHE A 159 9.13 -0.55 -4.69
CA PHE A 159 8.79 0.51 -3.74
C PHE A 159 7.30 0.87 -3.87
N ASP A 160 6.60 0.99 -2.74
CA ASP A 160 5.17 1.27 -2.71
C ASP A 160 4.87 2.62 -2.04
N LEU A 161 4.61 3.63 -2.86
CA LEU A 161 4.20 4.96 -2.38
C LEU A 161 2.84 4.93 -1.66
N GLY A 162 2.03 3.88 -1.82
CA GLY A 162 0.77 3.71 -1.12
C GLY A 162 0.84 2.78 0.09
N SER A 163 2.03 2.31 0.49
CA SER A 163 2.16 1.39 1.63
C SER A 163 1.65 2.07 2.90
N VAL A 164 0.97 1.29 3.76
CA VAL A 164 0.54 1.80 5.07
C VAL A 164 1.73 2.15 5.95
N MET A 165 2.90 1.55 5.69
CA MET A 165 4.17 1.83 6.37
C MET A 165 4.88 3.08 5.82
N HIS A 166 4.30 3.83 4.88
CA HIS A 166 4.90 5.06 4.37
C HIS A 166 4.40 6.26 5.19
N TYR A 167 5.33 7.16 5.56
CA TYR A 167 4.99 8.44 6.16
C TYR A 167 4.23 9.37 5.21
N GLY A 168 3.44 10.28 5.79
CA GLY A 168 2.79 11.35 5.04
C GLY A 168 3.75 12.46 4.64
N PRO A 169 3.30 13.38 3.76
CA PRO A 169 4.14 14.44 3.21
C PRO A 169 4.71 15.39 4.28
N ASN A 170 3.96 15.68 5.35
CA ASN A 170 4.35 16.63 6.40
C ASN A 170 4.80 15.94 7.69
N ALA A 171 5.17 14.66 7.63
CA ALA A 171 5.61 13.92 8.81
C ALA A 171 6.80 14.61 9.47
N PHE A 172 6.75 14.84 10.78
CA PHE A 172 7.79 15.53 11.56
C PHE A 172 8.22 16.89 10.99
N SER A 173 7.30 17.60 10.34
CA SER A 173 7.55 18.96 9.88
C SER A 173 7.65 19.94 11.04
N VAL A 174 8.43 20.99 10.88
CA VAL A 174 8.50 22.14 11.80
C VAL A 174 7.16 22.87 11.92
N ASP A 175 6.31 22.79 10.90
CA ASP A 175 4.96 23.35 10.89
C ASP A 175 4.01 22.61 9.92
N SER A 176 2.73 22.94 9.94
CA SER A 176 1.70 22.32 9.10
C SER A 176 1.79 22.66 7.61
N ASN A 177 2.52 23.72 7.24
CA ASN A 177 2.55 24.28 5.89
C ASN A 177 3.71 23.74 5.05
N HIS A 178 4.74 23.20 5.69
CA HIS A 178 5.90 22.65 5.01
C HIS A 178 5.84 21.12 4.86
N THR A 179 6.26 20.67 3.67
CA THR A 179 6.35 19.26 3.32
C THR A 179 7.78 18.77 3.53
N THR A 180 7.94 17.72 4.35
CA THR A 180 9.23 17.06 4.61
C THR A 180 9.52 15.95 3.60
N ILE A 181 8.49 15.29 3.05
CA ILE A 181 8.63 14.21 2.07
C ILE A 181 7.91 14.58 0.78
N GLU A 182 8.66 14.81 -0.29
CA GLU A 182 8.13 15.03 -1.62
C GLU A 182 8.29 13.79 -2.49
N THR A 183 7.25 13.36 -3.20
CA THR A 183 7.40 12.33 -4.23
C THR A 183 8.12 12.89 -5.46
N VAL A 184 8.99 12.08 -6.07
CA VAL A 184 9.67 12.42 -7.32
C VAL A 184 8.64 12.63 -8.44
N ASP A 185 7.70 11.70 -8.57
CA ASP A 185 6.50 11.91 -9.38
C ASP A 185 5.43 12.61 -8.55
N LYS A 186 5.19 13.89 -8.85
CA LYS A 186 4.29 14.77 -8.10
C LYS A 186 2.84 14.31 -8.07
N ARG A 187 2.41 13.46 -9.02
CA ARG A 187 1.06 12.87 -9.02
C ARG A 187 0.82 12.00 -7.78
N TYR A 188 1.89 11.41 -7.24
CA TYR A 188 1.83 10.54 -6.05
C TYR A 188 1.93 11.29 -4.72
N SER A 189 2.05 12.63 -4.72
CA SER A 189 2.08 13.43 -3.48
C SER A 189 0.90 13.15 -2.55
N ARG A 190 -0.22 12.79 -3.18
CA ARG A 190 -1.51 12.42 -2.59
C ARG A 190 -1.67 10.94 -2.25
N THR A 191 -0.65 10.12 -2.52
CA THR A 191 -0.71 8.66 -2.31
C THR A 191 -0.02 8.24 -1.02
N ILE A 192 1.10 8.91 -0.70
CA ILE A 192 1.88 8.67 0.50
C ILE A 192 1.12 9.04 1.78
N GLY A 193 1.41 8.34 2.88
CA GLY A 193 0.82 8.63 4.19
C GLY A 193 -0.60 8.13 4.43
N GLN A 194 -1.18 7.39 3.47
CA GLN A 194 -2.52 6.85 3.64
C GLN A 194 -2.62 5.95 4.90
N ARG A 195 -3.77 6.00 5.57
CA ARG A 195 -4.13 5.16 6.72
C ARG A 195 -5.47 4.46 6.53
N TYR A 196 -5.81 4.11 5.29
CA TYR A 196 -6.98 3.27 4.99
C TYR A 196 -6.73 1.81 5.42
N GLY A 197 -5.51 1.32 5.22
CA GLY A 197 -5.08 -0.03 5.55
C GLY A 197 -3.88 -0.48 4.72
N PRO A 198 -3.36 -1.69 4.94
CA PRO A 198 -2.22 -2.23 4.21
C PRO A 198 -2.50 -2.31 2.70
N SER A 199 -1.51 -1.95 1.89
CA SER A 199 -1.63 -2.06 0.43
C SER A 199 -1.55 -3.52 -0.02
N PHE A 200 -1.85 -3.77 -1.29
CA PHE A 200 -1.63 -5.11 -1.88
C PHE A 200 -0.17 -5.55 -1.75
N ILE A 201 0.77 -4.62 -1.91
CA ILE A 201 2.21 -4.89 -1.78
C ILE A 201 2.60 -5.16 -0.32
N ASP A 202 2.02 -4.46 0.67
CA ASP A 202 2.26 -4.76 2.08
C ASP A 202 1.86 -6.20 2.41
N VAL A 203 0.66 -6.61 1.99
CA VAL A 203 0.18 -7.99 2.18
C VAL A 203 1.05 -9.00 1.43
N LYS A 204 1.44 -8.69 0.19
CA LYS A 204 2.31 -9.55 -0.62
C LYS A 204 3.68 -9.74 0.04
N GLN A 205 4.27 -8.68 0.60
CA GLN A 205 5.51 -8.76 1.37
C GLN A 205 5.33 -9.68 2.58
N MET A 206 4.23 -9.52 3.32
CA MET A 206 3.98 -10.32 4.51
C MET A 206 3.84 -11.80 4.18
N ASN A 207 3.15 -12.12 3.09
CA ASN A 207 2.99 -13.48 2.62
C ASN A 207 4.28 -14.10 2.08
N ARG A 208 5.15 -13.33 1.43
CA ARG A 208 6.49 -13.83 1.07
C ARG A 208 7.34 -14.11 2.30
N LEU A 209 7.20 -13.31 3.35
CA LEU A 209 7.95 -13.45 4.59
C LEU A 209 7.52 -14.69 5.39
N TYR A 210 6.22 -14.80 5.66
CA TYR A 210 5.66 -15.81 6.56
C TYR A 210 5.09 -17.04 5.84
N CYS A 211 4.48 -16.85 4.67
CA CYS A 211 3.57 -17.82 4.07
C CYS A 211 4.08 -18.48 2.79
N ASN A 212 5.38 -18.36 2.50
CA ASN A 212 5.98 -18.83 1.26
C ASN A 212 5.87 -20.35 1.03
N GLN A 213 5.60 -21.13 2.07
CA GLN A 213 5.47 -22.59 1.97
C GLN A 213 4.01 -23.07 1.87
N ASN A 214 3.03 -22.25 2.23
CA ASN A 214 1.61 -22.67 2.32
C ASN A 214 1.07 -23.18 0.98
N CYS A 215 1.52 -22.60 -0.13
CA CYS A 215 1.12 -22.99 -1.48
C CYS A 215 2.31 -23.48 -2.31
N ALA A 216 3.33 -24.07 -1.69
CA ALA A 216 4.53 -24.54 -2.40
C ALA A 216 4.23 -25.55 -3.51
N ALA A 217 3.20 -26.38 -3.33
CA ALA A 217 2.74 -27.35 -4.33
C ALA A 217 1.74 -26.79 -5.36
N SER A 218 1.37 -25.50 -5.27
CA SER A 218 0.39 -24.92 -6.19
C SER A 218 1.01 -24.69 -7.57
N LEU A 219 0.37 -25.24 -8.60
CA LEU A 219 0.73 -25.00 -10.01
C LEU A 219 0.03 -23.75 -10.60
N LEU A 220 -0.62 -22.94 -9.75
CA LEU A 220 -1.43 -21.82 -10.18
C LEU A 220 -0.58 -20.65 -10.71
N ALA A 221 -0.67 -20.38 -12.00
CA ALA A 221 0.06 -19.30 -12.67
C ALA A 221 -0.68 -17.95 -12.56
N CYS A 222 -0.51 -17.26 -11.43
CA CYS A 222 -1.10 -15.95 -11.19
C CYS A 222 -0.55 -14.88 -12.15
N GLN A 223 -1.45 -14.05 -12.70
CA GLN A 223 -1.11 -12.99 -13.65
C GLN A 223 -1.08 -11.61 -12.99
N ASN A 224 -0.58 -10.61 -13.72
CA ASN A 224 -0.64 -9.19 -13.34
C ASN A 224 -0.05 -8.84 -11.96
N GLY A 225 0.94 -9.61 -11.48
CA GLY A 225 1.54 -9.41 -10.16
C GLY A 225 0.76 -10.06 -9.02
N GLY A 226 -0.29 -10.83 -9.30
CA GLY A 226 -0.93 -11.72 -8.34
C GLY A 226 0.01 -12.82 -7.83
N TYR A 227 -0.41 -13.51 -6.78
CA TYR A 227 0.30 -14.67 -6.21
C TYR A 227 -0.71 -15.63 -5.55
N PRO A 228 -0.38 -16.93 -5.37
CA PRO A 228 -1.31 -17.88 -4.77
C PRO A 228 -1.76 -17.43 -3.38
N ASP A 229 -3.07 -17.51 -3.11
CA ASP A 229 -3.61 -17.14 -1.81
C ASP A 229 -3.17 -18.18 -0.75
N PRO A 230 -2.40 -17.80 0.28
CA PRO A 230 -1.94 -18.75 1.30
C PRO A 230 -3.08 -19.38 2.12
N ASN A 231 -4.29 -18.81 2.09
CA ASN A 231 -5.48 -19.36 2.71
C ASN A 231 -6.32 -20.22 1.75
N ASN A 232 -6.06 -20.14 0.44
CA ASN A 232 -6.73 -20.94 -0.58
C ASN A 232 -5.87 -21.06 -1.84
N CYS A 233 -5.01 -22.08 -1.89
CA CYS A 233 -4.04 -22.26 -2.97
C CYS A 233 -4.64 -22.52 -4.37
N GLN A 234 -5.96 -22.60 -4.50
CA GLN A 234 -6.68 -22.75 -5.78
C GLN A 234 -6.98 -21.40 -6.46
N TYR A 235 -6.84 -20.30 -5.72
CA TYR A 235 -7.08 -18.93 -6.19
C TYR A 235 -5.86 -18.05 -5.96
N CYS A 236 -5.71 -17.03 -6.79
CA CYS A 236 -4.70 -16.00 -6.60
C CYS A 236 -5.24 -14.85 -5.75
N LYS A 237 -4.41 -14.30 -4.87
CA LYS A 237 -4.59 -12.93 -4.38
C LYS A 237 -4.23 -11.95 -5.48
N CYS A 238 -5.19 -11.09 -5.82
CA CYS A 238 -5.08 -10.17 -6.93
C CYS A 238 -4.84 -8.73 -6.48
N PRO A 239 -4.04 -7.95 -7.25
CA PRO A 239 -3.95 -6.52 -7.03
C PRO A 239 -5.33 -5.87 -7.05
N ILE A 240 -5.51 -4.84 -6.22
CA ILE A 240 -6.76 -4.07 -6.17
C ILE A 240 -7.14 -3.59 -7.59
N GLY A 241 -8.38 -3.86 -8.01
CA GLY A 241 -8.90 -3.61 -9.34
C GLY A 241 -8.95 -4.83 -10.26
N LEU A 242 -8.25 -5.91 -9.90
CA LEU A 242 -8.24 -7.18 -10.62
C LEU A 242 -8.89 -8.31 -9.80
N GLY A 243 -9.39 -9.32 -10.49
CA GLY A 243 -10.06 -10.47 -9.90
C GLY A 243 -9.98 -11.71 -10.78
N GLY A 244 -10.84 -12.67 -10.48
CA GLY A 244 -10.81 -13.98 -11.12
C GLY A 244 -9.78 -14.93 -10.48
N ARG A 245 -9.79 -16.18 -10.93
CA ARG A 245 -8.94 -17.25 -10.36
C ARG A 245 -7.45 -16.93 -10.47
N ILE A 246 -7.03 -16.29 -11.57
CA ILE A 246 -5.63 -16.00 -11.89
C ILE A 246 -5.34 -14.49 -12.06
N CYS A 247 -6.21 -13.61 -11.56
CA CYS A 247 -6.04 -12.15 -11.65
C CYS A 247 -6.11 -11.57 -13.08
N THR A 248 -6.81 -12.26 -13.98
CA THR A 248 -7.05 -11.83 -15.36
C THR A 248 -8.33 -11.06 -15.54
N ASP A 249 -9.21 -11.02 -14.55
CA ASP A 249 -10.53 -10.38 -14.68
C ASP A 249 -10.53 -9.04 -13.96
N VAL A 250 -11.56 -8.23 -14.19
CA VAL A 250 -11.79 -7.04 -13.37
C VAL A 250 -12.33 -7.47 -12.01
N GLN A 251 -11.90 -6.80 -10.94
CA GLN A 251 -12.39 -7.10 -9.61
C GLN A 251 -13.94 -6.94 -9.56
N PRO A 252 -14.68 -7.97 -9.13
CA PRO A 252 -16.13 -7.90 -9.04
C PRO A 252 -16.58 -6.73 -8.18
N SER A 253 -17.49 -5.92 -8.71
CA SER A 253 -18.08 -4.76 -8.03
C SER A 253 -19.42 -4.42 -8.69
N ILE A 254 -20.29 -3.71 -7.96
CA ILE A 254 -21.62 -3.31 -8.47
C ILE A 254 -21.55 -2.26 -9.60
N CYS A 255 -20.36 -1.68 -9.80
CA CYS A 255 -20.06 -0.60 -10.73
C CYS A 255 -18.61 -0.80 -11.19
N GLY A 256 -18.34 -0.59 -12.47
CA GLY A 256 -17.07 -1.02 -13.03
C GLY A 256 -17.27 -1.83 -14.30
N ALA A 257 -16.26 -1.86 -15.16
CA ALA A 257 -16.28 -2.64 -16.38
C ALA A 257 -14.87 -2.82 -16.94
N GLU A 258 -14.71 -3.85 -17.77
CA GLU A 258 -13.66 -3.89 -18.77
C GLU A 258 -14.08 -3.02 -19.96
N LEU A 259 -13.22 -2.09 -20.37
CA LEU A 259 -13.45 -1.19 -21.49
C LEU A 259 -12.29 -1.29 -22.48
N PHE A 260 -12.61 -1.17 -23.77
CA PHE A 260 -11.62 -1.05 -24.83
C PHE A 260 -11.59 0.39 -25.32
N ALA A 261 -10.42 1.04 -25.22
CA ALA A 261 -10.21 2.39 -25.69
C ALA A 261 -10.20 2.42 -27.23
N THR A 262 -10.92 3.37 -27.82
CA THR A 262 -10.96 3.58 -29.28
C THR A 262 -10.20 4.83 -29.70
N ASN A 263 -10.15 5.09 -31.00
CA ASN A 263 -9.62 6.33 -31.58
C ASN A 263 -10.59 7.52 -31.48
N VAL A 264 -11.73 7.35 -30.81
CA VAL A 264 -12.72 8.40 -30.53
C VAL A 264 -12.82 8.56 -29.02
N TRP A 265 -13.02 9.79 -28.56
CA TRP A 265 -13.23 10.05 -27.13
C TRP A 265 -14.46 9.30 -26.63
N GLN A 266 -14.26 8.39 -25.67
CA GLN A 266 -15.33 7.71 -24.95
C GLN A 266 -15.47 8.36 -23.57
N GLN A 267 -16.70 8.72 -23.20
CA GLN A 267 -16.98 9.30 -21.90
C GLN A 267 -17.30 8.22 -20.88
N LEU A 268 -16.73 8.34 -19.69
CA LEU A 268 -17.08 7.55 -18.54
C LEU A 268 -17.47 8.46 -17.38
N ALA A 269 -18.69 8.27 -16.89
CA ALA A 269 -19.22 8.99 -15.75
C ALA A 269 -19.75 8.00 -14.72
N TYR A 270 -19.49 8.27 -13.45
CA TYR A 270 -20.07 7.53 -12.34
C TYR A 270 -20.47 8.47 -11.22
N LYS A 271 -21.66 8.23 -10.66
CA LYS A 271 -22.21 8.97 -9.54
C LYS A 271 -22.61 7.99 -8.45
N GLY A 272 -21.91 8.04 -7.31
CA GLY A 272 -22.15 7.11 -6.20
C GLY A 272 -20.99 7.03 -5.21
N SER A 273 -21.22 6.36 -4.08
CA SER A 273 -20.26 6.26 -2.95
C SER A 273 -19.70 4.83 -2.77
N ARG A 274 -19.66 4.05 -3.84
CA ARG A 274 -19.27 2.63 -3.82
C ARG A 274 -17.87 2.45 -4.40
N LYS A 275 -17.20 1.37 -4.02
CA LYS A 275 -15.94 0.96 -4.66
C LYS A 275 -16.25 0.35 -6.01
N CYS A 276 -15.66 0.93 -7.04
CA CYS A 276 -15.85 0.54 -8.43
C CYS A 276 -14.50 0.30 -9.07
N TYR A 277 -14.43 -0.67 -9.98
CA TYR A 277 -13.18 -1.03 -10.64
C TYR A 277 -13.36 -1.03 -12.15
N TRP A 278 -12.57 -0.23 -12.85
CA TRP A 278 -12.52 -0.24 -14.30
C TRP A 278 -11.14 -0.68 -14.78
N ARG A 279 -11.12 -1.51 -15.81
CA ARG A 279 -9.90 -1.82 -16.54
C ARG A 279 -10.06 -1.38 -17.98
N ILE A 280 -9.17 -0.51 -18.42
CA ILE A 280 -9.21 0.06 -19.77
C ILE A 280 -8.05 -0.56 -20.56
N ARG A 281 -8.38 -1.23 -21.65
CA ARG A 281 -7.44 -1.94 -22.52
C ARG A 281 -7.30 -1.23 -23.86
N ALA A 282 -6.14 -1.33 -24.46
CA ALA A 282 -5.86 -0.88 -25.82
C ALA A 282 -4.85 -1.83 -26.47
N ASN A 283 -4.95 -2.02 -27.79
CA ASN A 283 -4.03 -2.88 -28.53
C ASN A 283 -2.76 -2.09 -28.87
N ASN A 284 -1.64 -2.45 -28.24
CA ASN A 284 -0.29 -1.92 -28.50
C ASN A 284 -0.19 -0.39 -28.65
N THR A 285 -1.07 0.33 -27.94
CA THR A 285 -1.18 1.78 -28.00
C THR A 285 -1.35 2.35 -26.61
N ARG A 286 -0.96 3.62 -26.45
CA ARG A 286 -1.11 4.32 -25.18
C ARG A 286 -2.54 4.81 -25.05
N ILE A 287 -3.04 4.88 -23.83
CA ILE A 287 -4.36 5.44 -23.52
C ILE A 287 -4.12 6.83 -22.94
N ARG A 288 -4.82 7.83 -23.48
CA ARG A 288 -4.93 9.16 -22.88
C ARG A 288 -6.23 9.20 -22.09
N ILE A 289 -6.12 9.63 -20.84
CA ILE A 289 -7.26 9.83 -19.93
C ILE A 289 -7.29 11.30 -19.58
N GLU A 290 -8.45 11.93 -19.75
CA GLU A 290 -8.70 13.32 -19.37
C GLU A 290 -9.81 13.36 -18.33
N ILE A 291 -9.49 13.87 -17.15
CA ILE A 291 -10.42 13.94 -16.03
C ILE A 291 -11.18 15.25 -16.13
N GLU A 292 -12.48 15.16 -16.42
CA GLU A 292 -13.34 16.33 -16.61
C GLU A 292 -13.84 16.88 -15.28
N SER A 293 -14.27 16.02 -14.37
CA SER A 293 -14.69 16.45 -13.03
C SER A 293 -14.53 15.35 -11.98
N VAL A 294 -14.14 15.77 -10.78
CA VAL A 294 -14.02 14.92 -9.59
C VAL A 294 -14.59 15.70 -8.42
N ASN A 295 -15.72 15.26 -7.88
CA ASN A 295 -16.31 15.84 -6.69
C ASN A 295 -16.39 14.75 -5.61
N PHE A 296 -15.45 14.78 -4.67
CA PHE A 296 -15.50 13.97 -3.46
C PHE A 296 -15.50 14.87 -2.23
N ARG A 297 -16.27 14.50 -1.21
CA ARG A 297 -16.14 15.13 0.10
C ARG A 297 -14.83 14.68 0.73
N CYS A 298 -13.93 15.63 0.98
CA CYS A 298 -12.73 15.35 1.77
C CYS A 298 -13.04 15.51 3.25
N ASP A 299 -12.58 14.52 4.01
CA ASP A 299 -12.20 14.67 5.40
C ASP A 299 -10.66 14.56 5.47
N ILE A 300 -10.04 14.89 6.59
CA ILE A 300 -8.59 15.10 6.79
C ILE A 300 -7.74 13.92 6.24
N THR A 301 -8.30 12.72 6.22
CA THR A 301 -7.79 11.58 5.47
C THR A 301 -8.80 11.20 4.38
N CYS A 302 -8.72 11.78 3.18
CA CYS A 302 -9.78 11.64 2.17
C CYS A 302 -10.09 10.16 1.89
N GLN A 303 -11.27 9.70 2.35
CA GLN A 303 -11.73 8.31 2.22
C GLN A 303 -12.27 8.00 0.81
N ALA A 304 -12.53 9.04 0.01
CA ALA A 304 -13.02 8.93 -1.35
C ALA A 304 -12.01 9.56 -2.33
N TYR A 305 -11.58 8.77 -3.31
CA TYR A 305 -10.62 9.16 -4.33
C TYR A 305 -10.82 8.32 -5.59
N VAL A 306 -10.32 8.84 -6.71
CA VAL A 306 -10.00 8.02 -7.89
C VAL A 306 -8.54 7.65 -7.81
N GLU A 307 -8.23 6.35 -7.85
CA GLU A 307 -6.87 5.85 -7.99
C GLU A 307 -6.64 5.43 -9.45
N ILE A 308 -5.59 5.97 -10.06
CA ILE A 308 -5.21 5.64 -11.43
C ILE A 308 -3.93 4.83 -11.42
N LYS A 309 -4.07 3.55 -11.78
CA LYS A 309 -2.95 2.63 -12.01
C LYS A 309 -2.62 2.63 -13.50
N HIS A 310 -1.53 3.30 -13.85
CA HIS A 310 -1.09 3.44 -15.24
C HIS A 310 0.21 2.68 -15.56
N ASN A 311 0.87 2.14 -14.53
CA ASN A 311 2.09 1.35 -14.70
C ASN A 311 1.74 -0.06 -15.18
N SER A 312 2.66 -0.71 -15.90
CA SER A 312 2.53 -2.13 -16.27
C SER A 312 2.56 -3.06 -15.04
N ALA A 313 3.02 -2.58 -13.89
CA ALA A 313 2.99 -3.29 -12.63
C ALA A 313 1.70 -2.98 -11.84
N PHE A 314 0.62 -3.73 -12.12
CA PHE A 314 -0.70 -3.55 -11.49
C PHE A 314 -0.72 -3.71 -9.95
N GLU A 315 0.31 -4.36 -9.40
CA GLU A 315 0.53 -4.53 -7.96
C GLU A 315 0.82 -3.21 -7.23
N GLN A 316 1.38 -2.20 -7.92
CA GLN A 316 1.69 -0.92 -7.32
C GLN A 316 0.42 -0.10 -7.07
N THR A 317 0.41 0.62 -5.94
CA THR A 317 -0.61 1.63 -5.68
C THR A 317 -0.51 2.71 -6.76
N GLY A 318 -1.66 3.12 -7.33
CA GLY A 318 -1.73 4.20 -8.30
C GLY A 318 -1.72 5.58 -7.65
N PHE A 319 -1.63 6.63 -8.46
CA PHE A 319 -1.78 7.99 -7.93
C PHE A 319 -3.25 8.30 -7.65
N ARG A 320 -3.50 9.10 -6.61
CA ARG A 320 -4.86 9.39 -6.13
C ARG A 320 -5.28 10.83 -6.39
N ILE A 321 -6.52 11.00 -6.86
CA ILE A 321 -7.12 12.30 -7.18
C ILE A 321 -8.44 12.45 -6.42
N TRP A 322 -8.65 13.62 -5.83
CA TRP A 322 -9.86 13.90 -5.06
C TRP A 322 -10.30 15.36 -4.95
N LEU A 323 -9.59 16.32 -5.57
CA LEU A 323 -10.02 17.71 -5.66
C LEU A 323 -10.21 18.10 -7.13
N LEU A 324 -11.19 18.97 -7.38
CA LEU A 324 -11.34 19.69 -8.65
C LEU A 324 -10.04 20.40 -8.98
N PHE A 325 -9.43 20.05 -10.11
CA PHE A 325 -8.55 20.98 -10.81
C PHE A 325 -9.44 22.10 -11.34
N PHE A 326 -9.50 23.24 -10.65
CA PHE A 326 -9.67 24.49 -11.37
C PHE A 326 -8.34 24.74 -12.09
N LEU A 327 -8.33 24.55 -13.41
CA LEU A 327 -7.31 25.17 -14.26
C LEU A 327 -7.34 26.68 -13.98
N GLN A 328 -6.29 27.21 -13.39
CA GLN A 328 -5.93 28.60 -13.67
C GLN A 328 -4.85 28.52 -14.75
N ILE A 329 -5.30 28.59 -16.00
CA ILE A 329 -4.46 29.05 -17.11
C ILE A 329 -4.04 30.46 -16.69
N CYS A 330 -2.80 30.62 -16.25
CA CYS A 330 -2.17 31.93 -16.38
C CYS A 330 -2.04 32.18 -17.88
N THR A 331 -2.75 33.20 -18.33
CA THR A 331 -2.72 33.78 -19.68
C THR A 331 -1.31 33.93 -20.24
#